data_AF-A0A1W9UTZ6-F1
#
_entry.id   AF-A0A1W9UTZ6-F1
#
_cell.length_a   1.000
_cell.length_b   1.000
_cell.length_c   1.000
_cell.angle_alpha   90.00
_cell.angle_beta   90.00
_cell.angle_gamma   90.00
#
_symmetry.space_group_name_H-M   'P 1'
#
loop_
_entity.id
_entity.type
_entity.pdbx_description
1 polymer ?
#
loop_
_entity_poly.entity_id
_entity_poly.type
_entity_poly.pdbx_seq_one_letter_code
_entity_poly.pdbx_strand_id
1 'polypeptide(L)'
;MDKMTKAFIELVRRAATDLPADVEAVLQAAQAREEPGSAAAGALGTILENVALARANSTPVCQDTGTPIFYVYHSLGTSTR
;
A
#
# COMPACT_ATOMS: atom_id res chain seq x y z
N MET A 1 -17.83 -9.65 -17.14
CA MET A 1 -17.40 -8.31 -16.66
C MET A 1 -17.19 -8.28 -15.16
N ASP A 2 -18.18 -8.72 -14.36
CA ASP A 2 -18.17 -8.64 -12.89
C ASP A 2 -16.91 -9.19 -12.17
N LYS A 3 -16.38 -10.35 -12.59
CA LYS A 3 -15.18 -10.95 -11.95
C LYS A 3 -13.91 -10.10 -12.13
N MET A 4 -13.72 -9.51 -13.31
CA MET A 4 -12.54 -8.69 -13.61
C MET A 4 -12.62 -7.38 -12.82
N THR A 5 -13.77 -6.70 -12.87
CA THR A 5 -13.99 -5.46 -12.12
C THR A 5 -13.74 -5.65 -10.62
N LYS A 6 -14.25 -6.74 -10.01
CA LYS A 6 -13.99 -7.08 -8.60
C LYS A 6 -12.50 -7.27 -8.30
N ALA A 7 -11.78 -7.99 -9.15
CA ALA A 7 -10.35 -8.21 -8.97
C ALA A 7 -9.55 -6.90 -9.04
N PHE A 8 -9.88 -6.01 -9.98
CA PHE A 8 -9.23 -4.71 -10.10
C PHE A 8 -9.58 -3.76 -8.95
N ILE A 9 -10.83 -3.73 -8.49
CA ILE A 9 -11.22 -2.96 -7.30
C ILE A 9 -10.41 -3.42 -6.09
N GLU A 10 -10.29 -4.73 -5.89
CA GLU A 10 -9.53 -5.27 -4.78
C GLU A 10 -8.03 -4.97 -4.90
N LEU A 11 -7.47 -5.02 -6.12
CA LEU A 11 -6.09 -4.62 -6.37
C LEU A 11 -5.83 -3.16 -6.00
N VAL A 12 -6.72 -2.26 -6.43
CA VAL A 12 -6.63 -0.82 -6.11
C VAL A 12 -6.79 -0.58 -4.61
N ARG A 13 -7.77 -1.23 -3.97
CA ARG A 13 -7.99 -1.13 -2.52
C ARG A 13 -6.73 -1.54 -1.77
N ARG A 14 -6.15 -2.71 -2.08
CA ARG A 14 -4.94 -3.20 -1.40
C ARG A 14 -3.73 -2.30 -1.63
N ALA A 15 -3.54 -1.81 -2.86
CA ALA A 15 -2.43 -0.93 -3.19
C ALA A 15 -2.51 0.44 -2.49
N ALA A 16 -3.73 0.95 -2.24
CA ALA A 16 -3.92 2.25 -1.61
C ALA A 16 -4.02 2.19 -0.07
N THR A 17 -4.39 1.05 0.50
CA THR A 17 -4.76 0.93 1.94
C THR A 17 -3.74 0.15 2.77
N ASP A 18 -2.72 -0.42 2.15
CA ASP A 18 -1.74 -1.27 2.85
C ASP A 18 -0.33 -1.14 2.27
N LEU A 19 0.67 -1.40 3.10
CA LEU A 19 2.06 -1.56 2.68
C LEU A 19 2.46 -3.03 2.69
N PRO A 20 3.30 -3.48 1.74
CA PRO A 20 3.93 -4.79 1.80
C PRO A 20 4.71 -5.01 3.11
N ALA A 21 4.70 -6.25 3.61
CA ALA A 21 5.30 -6.59 4.90
C ALA A 21 6.82 -6.32 4.97
N ASP A 22 7.53 -6.45 3.85
CA ASP A 22 8.95 -6.13 3.74
C ASP A 22 9.21 -4.62 3.87
N VAL A 23 8.35 -3.78 3.29
CA VAL A 23 8.41 -2.32 3.45
C VAL A 23 8.14 -1.92 4.90
N GLU A 24 7.10 -2.50 5.53
CA GLU A 24 6.78 -2.22 6.93
C GLU A 24 7.92 -2.65 7.87
N ALA A 25 8.52 -3.83 7.63
CA ALA A 25 9.66 -4.31 8.41
C ALA A 25 10.87 -3.37 8.33
N VAL A 26 11.14 -2.80 7.14
CA VAL A 26 12.22 -1.83 6.97
C VAL A 26 11.93 -0.53 7.71
N LEU A 27 10.67 -0.05 7.71
CA LEU A 27 10.28 1.15 8.46
C LEU A 27 10.41 0.93 9.98
N GLN A 28 9.99 -0.22 10.49
CA GLN A 28 10.17 -0.60 11.90
C GLN A 28 11.65 -0.67 12.29
N ALA A 29 12.47 -1.32 11.47
CA ALA A 29 13.90 -1.39 11.68
C ALA A 29 14.58 -0.02 11.59
N ALA A 30 14.10 0.88 10.71
CA ALA A 30 14.57 2.26 10.67
C ALA A 30 14.22 3.00 11.97
N GLN A 31 12.97 2.91 12.43
CA GLN A 31 12.53 3.58 13.65
C GLN A 31 13.35 3.11 14.88
N ALA A 32 13.63 1.81 14.97
CA ALA A 32 14.40 1.23 16.07
C ALA A 32 15.88 1.68 16.10
N ARG A 33 16.42 2.21 14.99
CA ARG A 33 17.79 2.75 14.91
C ARG A 33 17.87 4.24 15.22
N GLU A 34 16.74 4.94 15.22
CA GLU A 34 16.71 6.38 15.50
C GLU A 34 16.90 6.65 17.00
N GLU A 35 17.51 7.80 17.30
CA GLU A 35 17.68 8.25 18.68
C GLU A 35 16.30 8.41 19.36
N PRO A 36 16.12 7.90 20.60
CA PRO A 36 14.85 8.01 21.31
C PRO A 36 14.38 9.46 21.45
N GLY A 37 13.14 9.72 21.06
CA GLY A 37 12.54 11.07 21.11
C GLY A 37 12.98 12.00 19.98
N SER A 38 13.80 11.55 19.03
CA SER A 38 14.13 12.33 17.84
C SER A 38 12.90 12.57 16.94
N ALA A 39 12.96 13.64 16.15
CA ALA A 39 11.96 13.92 15.13
C ALA A 39 11.84 12.77 14.10
N ALA A 40 12.95 12.09 13.77
CA ALA A 40 12.95 10.96 12.85
C ALA A 40 12.21 9.75 13.44
N ALA A 41 12.48 9.39 14.70
CA ALA A 41 11.76 8.33 15.41
C ALA A 41 10.25 8.61 15.48
N GLY A 42 9.89 9.87 15.75
CA GLY A 42 8.50 10.33 15.77
C GLY A 42 7.81 10.23 14.41
N ALA A 43 8.47 10.71 13.35
CA ALA A 43 7.93 10.66 11.98
C ALA A 43 7.70 9.22 11.50
N LEU A 44 8.66 8.32 11.73
CA LEU A 44 8.53 6.90 11.40
C LEU A 44 7.42 6.23 12.21
N GLY A 45 7.26 6.60 13.49
CA GLY A 45 6.16 6.14 14.33
C GLY A 45 4.79 6.55 13.77
N THR A 46 4.62 7.81 13.39
CA THR A 46 3.39 8.31 12.76
C THR A 46 3.08 7.57 11.46
N ILE A 47 4.11 7.29 10.64
CA ILE A 47 3.93 6.51 9.40
C ILE A 47 3.43 5.10 9.73
N LEU A 48 4.06 4.40 10.68
CA LEU A 48 3.68 3.05 11.08
C LEU A 48 2.26 2.99 11.68
N GLU A 49 1.90 3.96 12.51
CA GLU A 49 0.55 4.10 13.06
C GLU A 49 -0.48 4.33 11.94
N ASN A 50 -0.18 5.23 10.99
CA ASN A 50 -1.04 5.48 9.85
C ASN A 50 -1.25 4.22 8.99
N VAL A 51 -0.19 3.45 8.72
CA VAL A 51 -0.27 2.18 7.97
C VAL A 51 -1.19 1.19 8.67
N ALA A 52 -1.07 1.04 9.99
CA ALA A 52 -1.93 0.16 10.78
C ALA A 52 -3.41 0.58 10.72
N LEU A 53 -3.68 1.89 10.86
CA LEU A 53 -5.03 2.45 10.77
C LEU A 53 -5.62 2.32 9.35
N ALA A 54 -4.82 2.59 8.32
CA ALA A 54 -5.22 2.46 6.91
C ALA A 54 -5.64 1.04 6.57
N ARG A 55 -4.85 0.05 7.00
CA ARG A 55 -5.13 -1.38 6.83
C ARG A 55 -6.42 -1.79 7.54
N ALA A 56 -6.57 -1.40 8.81
CA ALA A 56 -7.72 -1.77 9.64
C ALA A 56 -9.04 -1.19 9.10
N ASN A 57 -9.00 0.06 8.63
CA ASN A 57 -10.18 0.79 8.18
C ASN A 57 -10.43 0.67 6.67
N SER A 58 -9.53 0.05 5.90
CA SER A 58 -9.53 0.08 4.44
C SER A 58 -9.62 1.51 3.87
N THR A 59 -8.89 2.45 4.50
CA THR A 59 -8.79 3.85 4.06
C THR A 59 -7.44 4.12 3.42
N PRO A 60 -7.34 5.05 2.44
CA PRO A 60 -6.06 5.36 1.82
C PRO A 60 -4.96 5.74 2.83
N VAL A 61 -3.76 5.20 2.63
CA VAL A 61 -2.57 5.51 3.46
C VAL A 61 -2.11 6.96 3.24
N CYS A 62 -2.42 7.53 2.07
CA CYS A 62 -2.13 8.91 1.71
C CYS A 62 -3.37 9.57 1.09
N GLN A 63 -3.45 10.90 1.17
CA GLN A 63 -4.47 11.70 0.48
C GLN A 63 -4.32 11.59 -1.05
N ASP A 64 -3.07 11.58 -1.54
CA ASP A 64 -2.79 11.29 -2.95
C ASP A 64 -2.74 9.78 -3.14
N THR A 65 -3.74 9.25 -3.85
CA THR A 65 -3.86 7.81 -4.14
C THR A 65 -3.13 7.39 -5.42
N GLY A 66 -2.50 8.34 -6.11
CA GLY A 66 -1.76 8.12 -7.34
C GLY A 66 -2.64 7.82 -8.55
N THR A 67 -1.98 7.44 -9.64
CA THR A 67 -2.64 7.00 -10.89
C THR A 67 -2.59 5.48 -10.99
N PRO A 68 -3.71 4.78 -11.22
CA PRO A 68 -3.70 3.33 -11.41
C PRO A 68 -2.93 2.93 -12.68
N ILE A 69 -1.80 2.25 -12.51
CA ILE A 69 -0.98 1.69 -13.59
C ILE A 69 -1.03 0.17 -13.49
N PHE A 70 -1.40 -0.51 -14.57
CA PHE A 70 -1.54 -1.96 -14.61
C PHE A 70 -0.65 -2.57 -15.69
N TYR A 71 0.06 -3.63 -15.32
CA TYR A 71 0.76 -4.50 -16.26
C TYR A 71 -0.06 -5.77 -16.44
N VAL A 72 -0.66 -5.95 -17.63
CA VAL A 72 -1.57 -7.07 -17.91
C VAL A 72 -0.89 -8.06 -18.84
N TYR A 73 -0.80 -9.31 -18.39
CA TYR A 73 -0.35 -10.45 -19.18
C TYR A 73 -1.55 -11.35 -19.49
N HIS A 74 -1.73 -11.74 -20.74
CA HIS A 74 -2.78 -12.65 -21.18
C HIS A 74 -2.23 -13.68 -22.16
N SER A 75 -2.93 -14.80 -22.34
CA SER A 75 -2.56 -15.85 -23.28
C SER A 75 -2.57 -15.36 -24.74
N LEU A 76 -1.79 -16.04 -25.58
CA LEU A 76 -1.88 -15.91 -27.03
C LEU A 76 -3.31 -16.23 -27.50
N GLY A 77 -3.87 -15.40 -28.37
CA GLY A 77 -5.22 -15.56 -28.92
C GLY A 77 -6.35 -14.87 -28.14
N THR A 78 -6.08 -14.25 -27.00
CA THR A 78 -7.08 -13.43 -26.28
C THR A 78 -7.32 -12.10 -27.01
N SER A 79 -8.58 -11.79 -27.34
CA SER A 79 -8.96 -10.46 -27.86
C SER A 79 -8.81 -9.40 -26.76
N THR A 80 -8.19 -8.27 -27.10
CA THR A 80 -8.11 -7.06 -26.26
C THR A 80 -9.10 -5.99 -26.70
N ARG A 81 -9.85 -6.25 -27.77
CA ARG A 81 -11.01 -5.47 -28.21
C ARG A 81 -12.28 -6.03 -27.61
#